data_AF-A0AAN8R2X9-F1
#
_entry.id   AF-A0AAN8R2X9-F1
#
_cell.length_a   1.000
_cell.length_b   1.000
_cell.length_c   1.000
_cell.angle_alpha   90.00
_cell.angle_beta   90.00
_cell.angle_gamma   90.00
#
_symmetry.space_group_name_H-M   'P 1'
#
loop_
_entity.id
_entity.type
_entity.pdbx_description
1 polymer ?
#
loop_
_entity_poly.entity_id
_entity_poly.type
_entity_poly.pdbx_seq_one_letter_code
_entity_poly.pdbx_strand_id
1 'polypeptide(L)'
;MESSIITQVQKEDSQLPSKTGQLNKSSPKKPRSRNIFKALFCCLRAQDAPQPTPPAQDTLLPPEDNGTIDKLDLLQNLRYQLHQVPGTSLLPEVTPQDEGKICVVIDLDETLVHSSFKPVSNADFIVPVEIEGTTHQVYVLKRPHVDQFLQRMGELFECVLFTASLAKYADPVTDLLDQCGVFGTRLFRESCVFHQGCYVKDLSRLGRQLNKTLILDNSPASYIFHPENAVPVVSWFDDLEDTELLSLLPVFEELSEADDIYAKLQQLRAP
;
A
#
# COMPACT_ATOMS: atom_id res chain seq x y z
N MET A 1 3.66 15.56 -3.75
CA MET A 1 3.18 14.17 -3.68
C MET A 1 3.41 13.77 -2.23
N GLU A 2 2.48 14.17 -1.37
CA GLU A 2 2.56 13.91 0.07
C GLU A 2 2.03 12.48 0.27
N SER A 3 2.91 11.53 0.59
CA SER A 3 2.50 10.18 1.04
C SER A 3 1.96 10.26 2.47
N SER A 4 1.09 9.33 2.89
CA SER A 4 0.58 9.29 4.27
C SER A 4 1.69 9.47 5.32
N ILE A 5 1.45 10.36 6.28
CA ILE A 5 2.43 10.69 7.33
C ILE A 5 2.60 9.52 8.32
N ILE A 6 1.62 8.60 8.37
CA ILE A 6 1.58 7.49 9.34
C ILE A 6 2.51 6.32 8.95
N THR A 7 2.80 6.15 7.66
CA THR A 7 3.89 5.28 7.18
C THR A 7 5.28 5.89 7.40
N GLN A 8 5.37 7.20 7.65
CA GLN A 8 6.64 7.94 7.79
C GLN A 8 7.09 8.23 9.23
N VAL A 9 6.36 7.79 10.27
CA VAL A 9 6.61 8.13 11.70
C VAL A 9 8.00 7.68 12.23
N GLN A 10 8.94 7.23 11.41
CA GLN A 10 10.35 7.03 11.79
C GLN A 10 11.38 7.76 10.90
N LYS A 11 10.99 8.48 9.84
CA LYS A 11 11.95 9.03 8.87
C LYS A 11 12.29 10.52 9.06
N GLU A 12 11.52 11.28 9.82
CA GLU A 12 11.76 12.71 10.05
C GLU A 12 12.27 12.99 11.47
N ASP A 13 13.48 12.53 11.79
CA ASP A 13 14.22 13.06 12.95
C ASP A 13 15.70 13.21 12.60
N SER A 14 15.99 14.14 11.67
CA SER A 14 17.31 14.74 11.46
C SER A 14 17.20 15.93 10.52
N GLN A 15 16.62 17.05 10.97
CA GLN A 15 17.03 18.41 10.56
C GLN A 15 16.16 19.49 11.23
N LEU A 16 16.76 20.19 12.19
CA LEU A 16 16.26 21.48 12.68
C LEU A 16 16.56 22.56 11.62
N PRO A 17 15.64 23.50 11.34
CA PRO A 17 16.09 24.83 10.97
C PRO A 17 15.43 25.94 11.79
N SER A 18 16.29 26.88 12.17
CA SER A 18 16.02 28.17 12.78
C SER A 18 15.19 29.08 11.87
N LYS A 19 14.32 29.89 12.49
CA LYS A 19 13.45 30.88 11.83
C LYS A 19 14.20 32.16 11.45
N THR A 20 13.86 32.73 10.28
CA THR A 20 13.69 34.16 9.90
C THR A 20 13.46 34.16 8.37
N GLY A 21 12.58 34.90 7.68
CA GLY A 21 11.47 35.83 7.94
C GLY A 21 10.94 36.34 6.57
N GLN A 22 9.70 36.85 6.54
CA GLN A 22 9.07 37.79 5.56
C GLN A 22 8.47 37.33 4.19
N LEU A 23 7.12 37.31 4.16
CA LEU A 23 6.13 38.08 3.36
C LEU A 23 6.18 38.22 1.80
N ASN A 24 4.99 37.94 1.22
CA ASN A 24 4.20 38.68 0.20
C ASN A 24 4.40 38.45 -1.33
N LYS A 25 3.38 37.87 -2.00
CA LYS A 25 2.38 38.52 -2.93
C LYS A 25 1.78 37.56 -4.00
N SER A 26 0.63 38.00 -4.53
CA SER A 26 -0.49 37.31 -5.18
C SER A 26 -0.54 37.30 -6.72
N SER A 27 -1.01 36.18 -7.32
CA SER A 27 -1.97 35.94 -8.46
C SER A 27 -1.79 36.66 -9.84
N PRO A 28 -2.53 36.36 -10.97
CA PRO A 28 -3.55 35.31 -11.29
C PRO A 28 -3.50 34.62 -12.71
N LYS A 29 -4.25 33.48 -12.88
CA LYS A 29 -5.09 32.96 -14.02
C LYS A 29 -4.44 32.78 -15.45
N LYS A 30 -4.69 31.78 -16.33
CA LYS A 30 -5.90 31.01 -16.78
C LYS A 30 -5.52 30.00 -17.95
N PRO A 31 -6.43 29.33 -18.70
CA PRO A 31 -6.78 27.89 -18.69
C PRO A 31 -6.42 27.06 -19.97
N ARG A 32 -6.64 25.71 -19.97
CA ARG A 32 -7.08 24.83 -21.11
C ARG A 32 -7.01 23.35 -20.71
N SER A 33 -8.12 22.60 -20.66
CA SER A 33 -8.82 21.80 -21.69
C SER A 33 -8.31 20.35 -21.91
N ARG A 34 -9.14 19.40 -21.46
CA ARG A 34 -9.46 18.03 -21.96
C ARG A 34 -8.36 17.12 -22.55
N ASN A 35 -8.34 15.90 -21.98
CA ASN A 35 -8.34 14.56 -22.61
C ASN A 35 -7.02 13.77 -22.84
N ILE A 36 -7.05 12.52 -22.31
CA ILE A 36 -6.52 11.23 -22.83
C ILE A 36 -5.23 10.65 -22.22
N PHE A 37 -5.38 9.41 -21.71
CA PHE A 37 -4.45 8.28 -21.61
C PHE A 37 -3.04 8.45 -22.18
N LYS A 38 -2.02 8.28 -21.33
CA LYS A 38 -0.79 7.50 -21.59
C LYS A 38 0.13 7.55 -20.37
N ALA A 39 0.16 6.46 -19.60
CA ALA A 39 1.33 6.11 -18.80
C ALA A 39 1.92 4.88 -19.48
N LEU A 40 3.15 4.98 -19.99
CA LEU A 40 4.11 3.89 -20.18
C LEU A 40 5.35 4.38 -20.97
N PHE A 41 6.52 3.98 -20.46
CA PHE A 41 7.87 3.95 -21.05
C PHE A 41 8.77 5.21 -20.96
N CYS A 42 9.67 5.19 -19.99
CA CYS A 42 11.02 5.75 -20.01
C CYS A 42 11.93 4.74 -19.27
N CYS A 43 13.05 4.20 -19.75
CA CYS A 43 13.81 4.29 -20.99
C CYS A 43 14.61 2.98 -21.13
N LEU A 44 14.49 2.27 -22.26
CA LEU A 44 15.46 1.28 -22.72
C LEU A 44 15.81 1.63 -24.17
N ARG A 45 17.06 2.02 -24.40
CA ARG A 45 17.76 1.78 -25.68
C ARG A 45 19.27 1.88 -25.49
N ALA A 46 19.89 0.72 -25.66
CA ALA A 46 21.30 0.55 -25.96
C ALA A 46 21.58 0.86 -27.44
N GLN A 47 22.80 1.30 -27.77
CA GLN A 47 23.60 0.80 -28.89
C GLN A 47 25.05 1.32 -28.88
N ASP A 48 25.97 0.35 -28.84
CA ASP A 48 27.22 0.16 -29.59
C ASP A 48 28.53 0.95 -29.35
N ALA A 49 29.59 0.13 -29.17
CA ALA A 49 30.99 0.32 -28.75
C ALA A 49 31.92 1.04 -29.77
N PRO A 50 33.23 1.31 -29.48
CA PRO A 50 34.29 0.28 -29.29
C PRO A 50 35.31 0.52 -28.15
N GLN A 51 35.97 -0.57 -27.71
CA GLN A 51 37.01 -0.62 -26.66
C GLN A 51 38.42 -0.14 -27.09
N PRO A 52 39.27 0.20 -26.10
CA PRO A 52 40.62 -0.36 -26.03
C PRO A 52 41.02 -0.93 -24.64
N THR A 53 42.03 -1.80 -24.66
CA THR A 53 42.62 -2.73 -23.67
C THR A 53 43.30 -2.12 -22.40
N PRO A 54 43.68 -2.93 -21.38
CA PRO A 54 43.74 -2.52 -19.96
C PRO A 54 45.13 -2.07 -19.47
N PRO A 55 45.18 -1.47 -18.27
CA PRO A 55 46.14 -1.96 -17.27
C PRO A 55 45.50 -2.18 -15.89
N ALA A 56 46.04 -3.17 -15.18
CA ALA A 56 45.74 -3.46 -13.78
C ALA A 56 46.24 -2.34 -12.86
N GLN A 57 45.44 -1.95 -11.87
CA GLN A 57 45.88 -1.59 -10.52
C GLN A 57 44.69 -1.40 -9.58
N ASP A 58 44.81 -2.04 -8.42
CA ASP A 58 43.91 -1.96 -7.28
C ASP A 58 43.48 -0.53 -6.98
N THR A 59 42.18 -0.28 -6.94
CA THR A 59 41.64 0.87 -6.20
C THR A 59 40.32 0.47 -5.57
N LEU A 60 40.35 0.44 -4.24
CA LEU A 60 39.25 0.16 -3.33
C LEU A 60 37.99 0.93 -3.73
N LEU A 61 36.90 0.20 -3.99
CA LEU A 61 35.56 0.78 -4.02
C LEU A 61 35.28 1.41 -2.64
N PRO A 62 34.71 2.63 -2.58
CA PRO A 62 34.27 3.19 -1.30
C PRO A 62 33.17 2.28 -0.72
N PRO A 63 33.13 2.09 0.61
CA PRO A 63 32.11 1.27 1.23
C PRO A 63 30.74 1.86 0.88
N GLU A 64 29.83 0.98 0.47
CA GLU A 64 28.42 1.32 0.33
C GLU A 64 27.96 2.01 1.61
N ASP A 65 27.24 3.12 1.44
CA ASP A 65 26.64 3.89 2.51
C ASP A 65 25.78 2.96 3.35
N ASN A 66 26.34 2.51 4.48
CA ASN A 66 25.70 1.60 5.40
C ASN A 66 24.70 2.45 6.20
N GLY A 67 23.62 2.81 5.52
CA GLY A 67 22.45 3.41 6.13
C GLY A 67 22.09 2.56 7.34
N THR A 68 22.05 3.20 8.50
CA THR A 68 21.82 2.54 9.77
C THR A 68 20.44 1.89 9.67
N ILE A 69 20.40 0.56 9.48
CA ILE A 69 19.14 -0.19 9.50
C ILE A 69 18.55 0.01 10.89
N ASP A 70 17.31 0.52 10.97
CA ASP A 70 16.63 0.69 12.25
C ASP A 70 16.64 -0.66 12.97
N LYS A 71 16.93 -0.65 14.28
CA LYS A 71 16.94 -1.86 15.10
C LYS A 71 15.62 -2.62 14.99
N LEU A 72 14.51 -1.92 14.80
CA LEU A 72 13.19 -2.49 14.56
C LEU A 72 13.12 -3.24 13.23
N ASP A 73 13.66 -2.65 12.16
CA ASP A 73 13.72 -3.26 10.82
C ASP A 73 14.64 -4.49 10.81
N LEU A 74 15.77 -4.44 11.54
CA LEU A 74 16.67 -5.60 11.68
C LEU A 74 15.98 -6.74 12.44
N LEU A 75 15.29 -6.43 13.53
CA LEU A 75 14.50 -7.42 14.28
C LEU A 75 13.36 -7.98 13.43
N GLN A 76 12.74 -7.17 12.57
CA GLN A 76 11.71 -7.61 11.65
C GLN A 76 12.26 -8.53 10.56
N ASN A 77 13.45 -8.22 10.01
CA ASN A 77 14.13 -9.10 9.05
C ASN A 77 14.58 -10.43 9.67
N LEU A 78 15.05 -10.40 10.92
CA LEU A 78 15.35 -11.61 11.68
C LEU A 78 14.09 -12.43 11.97
N ARG A 79 12.98 -11.77 12.32
CA ARG A 79 11.66 -12.43 12.45
C ARG A 79 11.21 -13.02 11.11
N TYR A 80 11.41 -12.33 10.00
CA TYR A 80 11.09 -12.85 8.67
C TYR A 80 11.89 -14.12 8.36
N GLN A 81 13.19 -14.15 8.67
CA GLN A 81 14.01 -15.36 8.57
C GLN A 81 13.53 -16.49 9.50
N LEU A 82 13.06 -16.16 10.70
CA LEU A 82 12.45 -17.13 11.62
C LEU A 82 11.05 -17.60 11.16
N HIS A 83 10.29 -16.77 10.44
CA HIS A 83 9.00 -17.12 9.85
C HIS A 83 9.12 -17.90 8.53
N GLN A 84 10.34 -18.19 8.06
CA GLN A 84 10.59 -19.22 7.04
C GLN A 84 10.59 -20.64 7.63
N VAL A 85 10.28 -20.82 8.92
CA VAL A 85 9.97 -22.13 9.48
C VAL A 85 8.74 -22.68 8.73
N PRO A 86 8.84 -23.86 8.08
CA PRO A 86 7.69 -24.48 7.42
C PRO A 86 6.56 -24.68 8.43
N GLY A 87 5.39 -24.10 8.17
CA GLY A 87 4.17 -24.34 8.95
C GLY A 87 3.54 -23.15 9.69
N THR A 88 4.03 -21.91 9.53
CA THR A 88 3.34 -20.72 10.09
C THR A 88 2.80 -19.80 9.00
N SER A 89 1.50 -19.87 8.74
CA SER A 89 0.76 -18.94 7.87
C SER A 89 0.34 -17.69 8.64
N LEU A 90 0.21 -16.56 7.95
CA LEU A 90 -0.31 -15.30 8.51
C LEU A 90 -1.80 -15.36 8.79
N LEU A 91 -2.57 -16.12 7.99
CA LEU A 91 -3.99 -16.32 8.19
C LEU A 91 -4.26 -17.66 8.88
N PRO A 92 -5.33 -17.74 9.69
CA PRO A 92 -5.82 -19.02 10.19
C PRO A 92 -6.38 -19.89 9.06
N GLU A 93 -6.86 -21.08 9.42
CA GLU A 93 -7.65 -21.92 8.51
C GLU A 93 -8.87 -21.17 7.99
N VAL A 94 -9.26 -21.47 6.74
CA VAL A 94 -10.40 -20.84 6.08
C VAL A 94 -11.68 -21.17 6.85
N THR A 95 -12.54 -20.16 7.04
CA THR A 95 -13.82 -20.37 7.71
C THR A 95 -14.82 -21.08 6.77
N PRO A 96 -15.83 -21.80 7.30
CA PRO A 96 -16.86 -22.40 6.45
C PRO A 96 -17.64 -21.40 5.59
N GLN A 97 -17.68 -20.11 5.96
CA GLN A 97 -18.37 -19.06 5.21
C GLN A 97 -17.58 -18.57 4.01
N ASP A 98 -16.25 -18.79 4.03
CA ASP A 98 -15.31 -18.34 3.01
C ASP A 98 -14.76 -19.51 2.18
N GLU A 99 -15.23 -20.73 2.43
CA GLU A 99 -14.81 -21.91 1.69
C GLU A 99 -15.11 -21.74 0.19
N GLY A 100 -14.08 -21.89 -0.64
CA GLY A 100 -14.15 -21.73 -2.09
C GLY A 100 -14.07 -20.29 -2.60
N LYS A 101 -14.13 -19.28 -1.72
CA LYS A 101 -13.93 -17.87 -2.12
C LYS A 101 -12.46 -17.59 -2.45
N ILE A 102 -12.25 -16.60 -3.32
CA ILE A 102 -10.93 -16.00 -3.53
C ILE A 102 -10.57 -15.13 -2.31
N CYS A 103 -9.31 -15.17 -1.90
CA CYS A 103 -8.78 -14.28 -0.87
C CYS A 103 -8.41 -12.93 -1.51
N VAL A 104 -8.85 -11.82 -0.94
CA VAL A 104 -8.46 -10.48 -1.39
C VAL A 104 -7.81 -9.73 -0.24
N VAL A 105 -6.54 -9.42 -0.42
CA VAL A 105 -5.80 -8.50 0.44
C VAL A 105 -6.13 -7.07 0.03
N ILE A 106 -6.62 -6.27 0.98
CA ILE A 106 -7.02 -4.88 0.73
C ILE A 106 -6.18 -3.96 1.61
N ASP A 107 -5.53 -3.00 0.98
CA ASP A 107 -4.79 -1.94 1.66
C ASP A 107 -5.71 -0.87 2.27
N LEU A 108 -5.20 -0.09 3.24
CA LEU A 108 -5.96 0.92 3.95
C LEU A 108 -5.70 2.34 3.45
N ASP A 109 -4.48 2.83 3.65
CA ASP A 109 -4.10 4.23 3.49
C ASP A 109 -3.89 4.56 2.00
N GLU A 110 -4.47 5.67 1.53
CA GLU A 110 -4.57 6.05 0.12
C GLU A 110 -5.31 5.03 -0.79
N THR A 111 -5.83 3.95 -0.24
CA THR A 111 -6.66 2.96 -0.93
C THR A 111 -8.14 3.10 -0.55
N LEU A 112 -8.48 2.98 0.74
CA LEU A 112 -9.85 3.09 1.27
C LEU A 112 -10.10 4.42 2.01
N VAL A 113 -9.05 4.98 2.60
CA VAL A 113 -9.09 6.20 3.39
C VAL A 113 -7.83 7.03 3.16
N HIS A 114 -7.86 8.30 3.56
CA HIS A 114 -6.67 9.13 3.68
C HIS A 114 -6.64 9.79 5.05
N SER A 115 -5.45 9.84 5.66
CA SER A 115 -5.28 10.29 7.04
C SER A 115 -4.21 11.37 7.17
N SER A 116 -4.48 12.33 8.07
CA SER A 116 -3.58 13.44 8.34
C SER A 116 -3.50 13.76 9.83
N PHE A 117 -2.32 14.16 10.30
CA PHE A 117 -2.15 14.79 11.61
C PHE A 117 -2.55 16.27 11.60
N LYS A 118 -2.64 16.89 10.41
CA LYS A 118 -3.14 18.26 10.27
C LYS A 118 -4.67 18.24 10.39
N PRO A 119 -5.28 19.18 11.14
CA PRO A 119 -6.73 19.26 11.22
C PRO A 119 -7.40 19.39 9.85
N VAL A 120 -8.39 18.53 9.59
CA VAL A 120 -9.24 18.56 8.40
C VAL A 120 -10.67 18.82 8.84
N SER A 121 -11.29 19.89 8.33
CA SER A 121 -12.60 20.37 8.80
C SER A 121 -13.77 19.42 8.49
N ASN A 122 -13.64 18.63 7.43
CA ASN A 122 -14.64 17.68 6.94
C ASN A 122 -14.19 16.24 7.10
N ALA A 123 -13.37 15.94 8.12
CA ALA A 123 -12.97 14.57 8.43
C ALA A 123 -14.21 13.72 8.77
N ASP A 124 -14.25 12.50 8.24
CA ASP A 124 -15.27 11.51 8.58
C ASP A 124 -15.03 10.94 9.98
N PHE A 125 -13.76 10.71 10.33
CA PHE A 125 -13.34 10.21 11.64
C PHE A 125 -12.22 11.05 12.23
N ILE A 126 -12.18 11.10 13.57
CA ILE A 126 -11.03 11.63 14.31
C ILE A 126 -10.60 10.57 15.31
N VAL A 127 -9.43 10.00 15.09
CA VAL A 127 -8.88 8.89 15.87
C VAL A 127 -7.73 9.39 16.75
N PRO A 128 -7.82 9.26 18.09
CA PRO A 128 -6.69 9.54 18.96
C PRO A 128 -5.65 8.42 18.87
N VAL A 129 -4.41 8.77 18.54
CA VAL A 129 -3.29 7.82 18.45
C VAL A 129 -2.18 8.26 19.39
N GLU A 130 -1.74 7.35 20.26
CA GLU A 130 -0.60 7.60 21.14
C GLU A 130 0.73 7.36 20.40
N ILE A 131 1.58 8.38 20.36
CA ILE A 131 2.94 8.34 19.83
C ILE A 131 3.85 8.87 20.93
N GLU A 132 4.77 8.03 21.40
CA GLU A 132 5.77 8.42 22.43
C GLU A 132 5.14 9.00 23.71
N GLY A 133 4.01 8.44 24.15
CA GLY A 133 3.29 8.90 25.34
C GLY A 133 2.48 10.19 25.15
N THR A 134 2.44 10.74 23.94
CA THR A 134 1.61 11.89 23.57
C THR A 134 0.46 11.44 22.67
N THR A 135 -0.77 11.83 23.00
CA THR A 135 -1.94 11.58 22.13
C THR A 135 -2.01 12.63 21.04
N HIS A 136 -2.00 12.17 19.79
CA HIS A 136 -2.21 12.98 18.59
C HIS A 136 -3.55 12.64 17.95
N GLN A 137 -4.26 13.66 17.47
CA GLN A 137 -5.49 13.46 16.72
C GLN A 137 -5.15 13.19 15.25
N VAL A 138 -5.62 12.06 14.73
CA VAL A 138 -5.54 11.72 13.31
C VAL A 138 -6.91 11.96 12.68
N TYR A 139 -6.94 12.78 11.64
CA TYR A 139 -8.14 13.14 10.89
C TYR A 139 -8.20 12.25 9.65
N VAL A 140 -9.30 11.52 9.50
CA VAL A 140 -9.45 10.50 8.46
C VAL A 140 -10.59 10.90 7.54
N LEU A 141 -10.33 10.84 6.24
CA LEU A 141 -11.32 10.98 5.18
C LEU A 141 -11.60 9.61 4.57
N LYS A 142 -12.87 9.31 4.32
CA LYS A 142 -13.31 8.12 3.59
C LYS A 142 -13.22 8.36 2.10
N ARG A 143 -12.62 7.44 1.36
CA ARG A 143 -12.69 7.47 -0.11
C ARG A 143 -14.16 7.34 -0.55
N PRO A 144 -14.62 8.11 -1.53
CA PRO A 144 -15.97 7.95 -2.05
C PRO A 144 -16.28 6.50 -2.42
N HIS A 145 -17.52 6.08 -2.16
CA HIS A 145 -18.03 4.73 -2.42
C HIS A 145 -17.42 3.59 -1.59
N VAL A 146 -16.56 3.87 -0.59
CA VAL A 146 -15.91 2.83 0.22
C VAL A 146 -16.89 1.89 0.94
N ASP A 147 -18.02 2.40 1.44
CA ASP A 147 -19.00 1.55 2.14
C ASP A 147 -19.65 0.54 1.19
N GLN A 148 -20.09 1.01 0.02
CA GLN A 148 -20.66 0.17 -1.03
C GLN A 148 -19.62 -0.83 -1.54
N PHE A 149 -18.37 -0.39 -1.68
CA PHE A 149 -17.27 -1.23 -2.10
C PHE A 149 -17.03 -2.36 -1.10
N LEU A 150 -16.82 -2.05 0.18
CA LEU A 150 -16.56 -3.04 1.22
C LEU A 150 -17.72 -4.03 1.38
N GLN A 151 -18.96 -3.54 1.40
CA GLN A 151 -20.13 -4.42 1.46
C GLN A 151 -20.11 -5.45 0.34
N ARG A 152 -19.90 -5.01 -0.91
CA ARG A 152 -19.88 -5.90 -2.07
C ARG A 152 -18.69 -6.86 -2.03
N MET A 153 -17.52 -6.39 -1.61
CA MET A 153 -16.33 -7.23 -1.49
C MET A 153 -16.50 -8.34 -0.45
N GLY A 154 -17.10 -8.04 0.71
CA GLY A 154 -17.36 -9.05 1.76
C GLY A 154 -18.34 -10.15 1.35
N GLU A 155 -19.28 -9.85 0.44
CA GLU A 155 -20.17 -10.86 -0.14
C GLU A 155 -19.42 -11.84 -1.05
N LEU A 156 -18.47 -11.33 -1.82
CA LEU A 156 -17.81 -12.06 -2.92
C LEU A 156 -16.53 -12.80 -2.48
N PHE A 157 -15.81 -12.28 -1.49
CA PHE A 157 -14.45 -12.68 -1.19
C PHE A 157 -14.20 -12.96 0.29
N GLU A 158 -13.13 -13.71 0.57
CA GLU A 158 -12.47 -13.68 1.87
C GLU A 158 -11.61 -12.41 1.92
N CYS A 159 -12.10 -11.36 2.58
CA CYS A 159 -11.41 -10.07 2.64
C CYS A 159 -10.44 -10.01 3.83
N VAL A 160 -9.20 -9.62 3.56
CA VAL A 160 -8.16 -9.42 4.57
C VAL A 160 -7.66 -7.99 4.50
N LEU A 161 -7.76 -7.26 5.60
CA LEU A 161 -7.07 -5.98 5.72
C LEU A 161 -5.58 -6.26 5.86
N PHE A 162 -4.74 -5.70 5.00
CA PHE A 162 -3.29 -5.75 5.18
C PHE A 162 -2.72 -4.37 4.91
N THR A 163 -2.21 -3.71 5.94
CA THR A 163 -1.64 -2.36 5.86
C THR A 163 -0.20 -2.32 6.36
N ALA A 164 0.62 -1.42 5.80
CA ALA A 164 1.94 -1.10 6.35
C ALA A 164 1.86 -0.14 7.55
N SER A 165 0.66 0.24 7.99
CA SER A 165 0.45 1.05 9.20
C SER A 165 0.43 0.21 10.47
N LEU A 166 0.61 0.87 11.62
CA LEU A 166 0.59 0.23 12.94
C LEU A 166 -0.85 -0.01 13.40
N ALA A 167 -1.08 -1.11 14.12
CA ALA A 167 -2.39 -1.50 14.66
C ALA A 167 -3.06 -0.38 15.48
N LYS A 168 -2.28 0.35 16.30
CA LYS A 168 -2.76 1.47 17.14
C LYS A 168 -3.52 2.58 16.39
N TYR A 169 -3.32 2.67 15.08
CA TYR A 169 -4.05 3.56 14.19
C TYR A 169 -5.03 2.78 13.31
N ALA A 170 -4.57 1.69 12.69
CA ALA A 170 -5.36 0.98 11.69
C ALA A 170 -6.59 0.27 12.28
N ASP A 171 -6.50 -0.28 13.49
CA ASP A 171 -7.65 -0.90 14.16
C ASP A 171 -8.80 0.07 14.39
N PRO A 172 -8.62 1.20 15.10
CA PRO A 172 -9.73 2.12 15.34
C PRO A 172 -10.29 2.74 14.06
N VAL A 173 -9.46 2.94 13.02
CA VAL A 173 -9.98 3.37 11.70
C VAL A 173 -10.85 2.29 11.08
N THR A 174 -10.39 1.03 11.11
CA THR A 174 -11.14 -0.09 10.52
C THR A 174 -12.42 -0.37 11.28
N ASP A 175 -12.44 -0.25 12.61
CA ASP A 175 -13.66 -0.40 13.43
C ASP A 175 -14.75 0.62 13.07
N LEU A 176 -14.34 1.82 12.65
CA LEU A 176 -15.25 2.87 12.21
C LEU A 176 -15.64 2.73 10.73
N LEU A 177 -14.76 2.17 9.91
CA LEU A 177 -14.98 1.98 8.47
C LEU A 177 -15.81 0.74 8.15
N ASP A 178 -15.45 -0.42 8.72
CA ASP A 178 -16.03 -1.72 8.42
C ASP A 178 -17.25 -2.03 9.29
N GLN A 179 -18.39 -1.42 8.94
CA GLN A 179 -19.65 -1.63 9.65
C GLN A 179 -20.32 -2.97 9.33
N CYS A 180 -19.81 -3.72 8.34
CA CYS A 180 -20.40 -4.99 7.88
C CYS A 180 -19.61 -6.22 8.32
N GLY A 181 -18.45 -6.04 8.98
CA GLY A 181 -17.59 -7.15 9.40
C GLY A 181 -16.94 -7.87 8.22
N VAL A 182 -16.57 -7.12 7.19
CA VAL A 182 -15.93 -7.59 5.95
C VAL A 182 -14.56 -8.19 6.23
N PHE A 183 -13.78 -7.59 7.13
CA PHE A 183 -12.42 -8.02 7.42
C PHE A 183 -12.36 -9.05 8.54
N GLY A 184 -12.36 -10.34 8.18
CA GLY A 184 -12.20 -11.45 9.13
C GLY A 184 -10.81 -11.52 9.77
N THR A 185 -9.79 -10.95 9.13
CA THR A 185 -8.43 -10.84 9.66
C THR A 185 -7.79 -9.52 9.26
N ARG A 186 -7.01 -8.94 10.18
CA ARG A 186 -6.25 -7.69 9.98
C ARG A 186 -4.76 -7.95 10.19
N LEU A 187 -3.96 -7.58 9.19
CA LEU A 187 -2.52 -7.69 9.17
C LEU A 187 -1.93 -6.27 9.11
N PHE A 188 -0.91 -6.02 9.93
CA PHE A 188 -0.33 -4.69 10.11
C PHE A 188 1.15 -4.69 9.70
N ARG A 189 1.84 -3.58 9.97
CA ARG A 189 3.26 -3.38 9.66
C ARG A 189 4.13 -4.57 10.05
N GLU A 190 3.90 -5.20 11.19
CA GLU A 190 4.71 -6.32 11.70
C GLU A 190 4.57 -7.58 10.84
N SER A 191 3.48 -7.71 10.09
CA SER A 191 3.24 -8.81 9.15
C SER A 191 3.95 -8.60 7.82
N CYS A 192 4.27 -7.34 7.45
CA CYS A 192 5.02 -7.02 6.25
C CYS A 192 6.47 -7.53 6.31
N VAL A 193 7.08 -7.65 5.13
CA VAL A 193 8.51 -7.88 4.94
C VAL A 193 9.17 -6.55 4.64
N PHE A 194 10.20 -6.16 5.40
CA PHE A 194 10.94 -4.95 5.09
C PHE A 194 12.02 -5.26 4.05
N HIS A 195 11.77 -4.91 2.79
CA HIS A 195 12.62 -5.23 1.66
C HIS A 195 13.00 -3.96 0.90
N GLN A 196 14.30 -3.71 0.76
CA GLN A 196 14.83 -2.55 0.02
C GLN A 196 14.20 -1.20 0.41
N GLY A 197 14.01 -1.00 1.73
CA GLY A 197 13.44 0.24 2.25
C GLY A 197 11.91 0.37 2.10
N CYS A 198 11.22 -0.69 1.66
CA CYS A 198 9.78 -0.74 1.49
C CYS A 198 9.16 -1.86 2.33
N TYR A 199 7.93 -1.66 2.80
CA TYR A 199 7.14 -2.72 3.40
C TYR A 199 6.40 -3.50 2.31
N VAL A 200 6.76 -4.77 2.14
CA VAL A 200 6.21 -5.67 1.12
C VAL A 200 5.23 -6.65 1.78
N LYS A 201 4.06 -6.81 1.15
CA LYS A 201 3.00 -7.75 1.52
C LYS A 201 3.23 -9.05 0.75
N ASP A 202 4.05 -9.92 1.32
CA ASP A 202 4.36 -11.21 0.71
C ASP A 202 3.16 -12.18 0.83
N LEU A 203 2.41 -12.30 -0.27
CA LEU A 203 1.19 -13.12 -0.36
C LEU A 203 1.46 -14.61 -0.14
N SER A 204 2.68 -15.09 -0.38
CA SER A 204 3.05 -16.51 -0.17
C SER A 204 2.94 -16.93 1.30
N ARG A 205 2.96 -15.96 2.22
CA ARG A 205 2.86 -16.18 3.67
C ARG A 205 1.42 -16.25 4.19
N LEU A 206 0.42 -15.97 3.37
CA LEU A 206 -0.98 -15.94 3.81
C LEU A 206 -1.52 -17.33 4.16
N GLY A 207 -0.95 -18.40 3.60
CA GLY A 207 -1.55 -19.73 3.68
C GLY A 207 -2.80 -19.86 2.81
N ARG A 208 -2.79 -19.20 1.64
CA ARG A 208 -3.81 -19.28 0.59
C ARG A 208 -3.13 -19.64 -0.73
N GLN A 209 -3.86 -20.25 -1.65
CA GLN A 209 -3.31 -20.56 -2.96
C GLN A 209 -3.16 -19.27 -3.77
N LEU A 210 -1.98 -19.03 -4.36
CA LEU A 210 -1.71 -17.77 -5.05
C LEU A 210 -2.59 -17.58 -6.29
N ASN A 211 -2.96 -18.64 -7.00
CA ASN A 211 -3.93 -18.57 -8.11
C ASN A 211 -5.38 -18.26 -7.66
N LYS A 212 -5.63 -18.12 -6.35
CA LYS A 212 -6.89 -17.73 -5.71
C LYS A 212 -6.69 -16.59 -4.70
N THR A 213 -5.64 -15.78 -4.88
CA THR A 213 -5.32 -14.67 -3.97
C THR A 213 -5.05 -13.39 -4.77
N LEU A 214 -5.80 -12.32 -4.49
CA LEU A 214 -5.62 -11.00 -5.09
C LEU A 214 -5.07 -10.01 -4.06
N ILE A 215 -4.47 -8.92 -4.56
CA ILE A 215 -4.12 -7.76 -3.75
C ILE A 215 -4.60 -6.46 -4.41
N LEU A 216 -5.32 -5.64 -3.65
CA LEU A 216 -5.72 -4.29 -4.00
C LEU A 216 -4.90 -3.30 -3.16
N ASP A 217 -4.01 -2.57 -3.82
CA ASP A 217 -3.05 -1.68 -3.16
C ASP A 217 -2.62 -0.59 -4.13
N ASN A 218 -2.49 0.63 -3.63
CA ASN A 218 -2.13 1.79 -4.44
C ASN A 218 -0.62 1.87 -4.75
N SER A 219 0.20 1.12 -4.02
CA SER A 219 1.66 1.15 -4.11
C SER A 219 2.22 -0.13 -4.75
N PRO A 220 2.79 -0.05 -5.97
CA PRO A 220 3.45 -1.19 -6.60
C PRO A 220 4.57 -1.83 -5.80
N ALA A 221 5.22 -1.08 -4.91
CA ALA A 221 6.24 -1.61 -4.02
C ALA A 221 5.66 -2.62 -3.01
N SER A 222 4.41 -2.44 -2.59
CA SER A 222 3.74 -3.32 -1.61
C SER A 222 3.59 -4.75 -2.12
N TYR A 223 3.41 -4.95 -3.43
CA TYR A 223 3.21 -6.25 -4.05
C TYR A 223 4.34 -6.62 -5.02
N ILE A 224 5.55 -6.10 -4.82
CA ILE A 224 6.68 -6.33 -5.73
C ILE A 224 7.03 -7.82 -5.93
N PHE A 225 6.72 -8.68 -4.96
CA PHE A 225 6.90 -10.13 -5.07
C PHE A 225 5.78 -10.84 -5.85
N HIS A 226 4.60 -10.23 -5.96
CA HIS A 226 3.40 -10.85 -6.55
C HIS A 226 2.67 -9.88 -7.51
N PRO A 227 3.35 -9.27 -8.50
CA PRO A 227 2.73 -8.28 -9.38
C PRO A 227 1.60 -8.87 -10.23
N GLU A 228 1.66 -10.18 -10.51
CA GLU A 228 0.62 -10.86 -11.30
C GLU A 228 -0.69 -11.01 -10.53
N ASN A 229 -0.68 -10.94 -9.20
CA ASN A 229 -1.85 -11.02 -8.31
C ASN A 229 -2.53 -9.66 -8.07
N ALA A 230 -1.93 -8.56 -8.51
CA ALA A 230 -2.37 -7.22 -8.15
C ALA A 230 -3.51 -6.70 -9.03
N VAL A 231 -4.51 -6.09 -8.40
CA VAL A 231 -5.43 -5.13 -9.01
C VAL A 231 -4.94 -3.74 -8.59
N PRO A 232 -4.23 -3.00 -9.45
CA PRO A 232 -3.74 -1.68 -9.10
C PRO A 232 -4.89 -0.71 -8.88
N VAL A 233 -4.73 0.22 -7.94
CA VAL A 233 -5.68 1.29 -7.67
C VAL A 233 -4.96 2.61 -7.56
N VAL A 234 -5.58 3.70 -8.02
CA VAL A 234 -4.97 5.03 -7.90
C VAL A 234 -5.01 5.49 -6.45
N SER A 235 -3.88 6.03 -5.96
CA SER A 235 -3.81 6.67 -4.64
C SER A 235 -4.84 7.79 -4.51
N TRP A 236 -5.58 7.80 -3.42
CA TRP A 236 -6.60 8.78 -3.12
C TRP A 236 -6.25 9.61 -1.88
N PHE A 237 -6.63 10.89 -1.88
CA PHE A 237 -6.30 11.84 -0.81
C PHE A 237 -7.53 12.62 -0.35
N ASP A 238 -8.16 13.38 -1.24
CA ASP A 238 -9.26 14.29 -0.89
C ASP A 238 -10.25 14.56 -2.03
N ASP A 239 -10.12 13.90 -3.19
CA ASP A 239 -11.01 14.09 -4.33
C ASP A 239 -12.38 13.46 -4.06
N LEU A 240 -13.39 14.29 -3.81
CA LEU A 240 -14.76 13.85 -3.54
C LEU A 240 -15.49 13.30 -4.78
N GLU A 241 -14.95 13.57 -5.98
CA GLU A 241 -15.50 13.06 -7.24
C GLU A 241 -14.80 11.77 -7.71
N ASP A 242 -13.90 11.19 -6.89
CA ASP A 242 -13.29 9.90 -7.15
C ASP A 242 -14.37 8.81 -7.27
N THR A 243 -14.28 8.01 -8.33
CA THR A 243 -15.18 6.87 -8.55
C THR A 243 -14.43 5.57 -8.74
N GLU A 244 -13.16 5.50 -8.31
CA GLU A 244 -12.27 4.39 -8.62
C GLU A 244 -12.78 3.10 -7.97
N LEU A 245 -13.11 3.13 -6.67
CA LEU A 245 -13.65 1.96 -5.96
C LEU A 245 -14.97 1.47 -6.59
N LEU A 246 -15.83 2.39 -7.01
CA LEU A 246 -17.07 2.05 -7.71
C LEU A 246 -16.80 1.40 -9.08
N SER A 247 -15.82 1.92 -9.81
CA SER A 247 -15.41 1.42 -11.13
C SER A 247 -14.75 0.06 -11.07
N LEU A 248 -14.14 -0.28 -9.93
CA LEU A 248 -13.52 -1.59 -9.69
C LEU A 248 -14.53 -2.68 -9.34
N LEU A 249 -15.75 -2.36 -8.91
CA LEU A 249 -16.74 -3.38 -8.54
C LEU A 249 -17.04 -4.39 -9.65
N PRO A 250 -17.34 -3.98 -10.90
CA PRO A 250 -17.57 -4.94 -11.98
C PRO A 250 -16.35 -5.83 -12.26
N VAL A 251 -15.14 -5.29 -12.11
CA VAL A 251 -13.89 -6.04 -12.28
C VAL A 251 -13.77 -7.12 -11.21
N PHE A 252 -14.06 -6.79 -9.95
CA PHE A 252 -14.06 -7.75 -8.85
C PHE A 252 -15.19 -8.78 -8.95
N GLU A 253 -16.38 -8.39 -9.42
CA GLU A 253 -17.45 -9.36 -9.71
C GLU A 253 -16.99 -10.41 -10.73
N GLU A 254 -16.38 -9.97 -11.83
CA GLU A 254 -15.82 -10.87 -12.84
C GLU A 254 -14.67 -11.74 -12.32
N LEU A 255 -13.84 -11.22 -11.40
CA LEU A 255 -12.75 -11.99 -10.78
C LEU A 255 -13.25 -13.02 -9.78
N SER A 256 -14.38 -12.75 -9.09
CA SER A 256 -14.95 -13.66 -8.08
C SER A 256 -15.36 -15.01 -8.66
N GLU A 257 -15.67 -15.06 -9.95
CA GLU A 257 -16.07 -16.26 -10.68
C GLU A 257 -14.86 -17.06 -11.25
N ALA A 258 -13.64 -16.55 -11.11
CA ALA A 258 -12.46 -17.14 -11.72
C ALA A 258 -11.96 -18.39 -10.96
N ASP A 259 -11.77 -19.50 -11.68
CA ASP A 259 -11.07 -20.69 -11.15
C ASP A 259 -9.56 -20.44 -10.96
N ASP A 260 -8.99 -19.60 -11.81
CA ASP A 260 -7.61 -19.13 -11.74
C ASP A 260 -7.59 -17.63 -12.08
N ILE A 261 -7.16 -16.82 -11.12
CA ILE A 261 -7.14 -15.36 -11.27
C ILE A 261 -6.19 -14.90 -12.37
N TYR A 262 -5.13 -15.65 -12.68
CA TYR A 262 -4.08 -15.19 -13.60
C TYR A 262 -4.60 -15.08 -15.02
N ALA A 263 -5.37 -16.07 -15.47
CA ALA A 263 -6.01 -16.04 -16.78
C ALA A 263 -6.99 -14.86 -16.89
N LYS A 264 -7.78 -14.62 -15.83
CA LYS A 264 -8.79 -13.56 -15.82
C LYS A 264 -8.16 -12.16 -15.77
N LEU A 265 -7.14 -11.95 -14.92
CA LEU A 265 -6.39 -10.70 -14.87
C LEU A 265 -5.68 -10.41 -16.19
N GLN A 266 -5.13 -11.42 -16.87
CA GLN A 266 -4.51 -11.24 -18.17
C GLN A 266 -5.52 -10.75 -19.23
N GLN A 267 -6.75 -11.28 -19.20
CA GLN A 267 -7.83 -10.82 -20.10
C GLN A 267 -8.25 -9.38 -19.79
N LEU A 268 -8.42 -9.04 -18.51
CA LEU A 268 -8.83 -7.70 -18.07
C LEU A 268 -7.75 -6.63 -18.31
N ARG A 269 -6.47 -7.03 -18.33
CA ARG A 269 -5.33 -6.17 -18.66
C ARG A 269 -5.08 -6.05 -20.17
N ALA A 270 -5.77 -6.83 -21.00
CA ALA A 270 -5.62 -6.74 -22.45
C ALA A 270 -6.14 -5.37 -22.94
N PRO A 271 -5.44 -4.73 -23.89
CA PRO A 271 -5.76 -3.40 -24.39
C PRO A 271 -7.05 -3.33 -25.21
#